data_AF-A0A4S0Q2C2-F1
#
_entry.id   AF-A0A4S0Q2C2-F1
#
_cell.length_a   1.000
_cell.length_b   1.000
_cell.length_c   1.000
_cell.angle_alpha   90.00
_cell.angle_beta   90.00
_cell.angle_gamma   90.00
#
_symmetry.space_group_name_H-M   'P 1'
#
loop_
_entity.id
_entity.type
_entity.pdbx_description
1 polymer ?
#
loop_
_entity_poly.entity_id
_entity_poly.type
_entity_poly.pdbx_seq_one_letter_code
_entity_poly.pdbx_strand_id
1 'polypeptide(L)' 'KPPRVVLMTECSMSDNVALQHPEVEFIRPCNLCPHMKRITLANIRTALEENRHVVSIEPGIAGRARLAVERMLAV' A
#
# COMPACT_ATOMS: atom_id res chain seq x y z
N LYS A 1 -25.79 10.24 2.07
CA LYS A 1 -24.36 10.13 1.69
C LYS A 1 -23.94 11.43 1.01
N PRO A 2 -22.76 11.99 1.29
CA PRO A 2 -22.30 13.19 0.60
C PRO A 2 -22.11 12.88 -0.90
N PRO A 3 -22.51 13.77 -1.82
CA PRO A 3 -22.37 13.54 -3.26
C PRO A 3 -20.92 13.67 -3.74
N ARG A 4 -20.07 14.39 -2.99
CA ARG A 4 -18.68 14.70 -3.35
C ARG A 4 -17.77 14.59 -2.14
N VAL A 5 -16.59 13.98 -2.29
CA VAL A 5 -15.60 13.78 -1.22
C VAL A 5 -14.20 14.09 -1.76
N VAL A 6 -13.38 14.78 -0.96
CA VAL A 6 -11.95 14.95 -1.25
C VAL A 6 -11.16 13.91 -0.46
N LEU A 7 -10.33 13.11 -1.13
CA LEU A 7 -9.43 12.16 -0.46
C LEU A 7 -8.02 12.72 -0.44
N MET A 8 -7.55 13.05 0.76
CA MET A 8 -6.20 13.57 1.00
C MET A 8 -5.26 12.42 1.41
N THR A 9 -4.90 11.59 0.45
CA THR A 9 -4.01 10.44 0.65
C THR A 9 -3.35 10.05 -0.68
N GLU A 10 -2.68 8.90 -0.72
CA GLU A 10 -2.05 8.34 -1.91
C GLU A 10 -3.10 8.05 -3.01
N CYS A 11 -2.76 8.29 -4.29
CA CYS A 11 -3.72 8.22 -5.40
C CYS A 11 -4.34 6.82 -5.57
N SER A 12 -3.54 5.75 -5.40
CA SER A 12 -4.01 4.37 -5.52
C SER A 12 -5.03 4.01 -4.45
N MET A 13 -4.88 4.56 -3.23
CA MET A 13 -5.89 4.37 -2.18
C MET A 13 -7.21 5.03 -2.59
N SER A 14 -7.13 6.20 -3.22
CA SER A 14 -8.33 6.90 -3.67
C SER A 14 -9.05 6.16 -4.80
N ASP A 15 -8.30 5.50 -5.70
CA ASP A 15 -8.88 4.65 -6.75
C ASP A 15 -9.57 3.42 -6.17
N ASN A 16 -8.97 2.78 -5.16
CA ASN A 16 -9.57 1.63 -4.47
C ASN A 16 -10.91 1.98 -3.83
N VAL A 17 -11.00 3.13 -3.15
CA VAL A 17 -12.26 3.59 -2.51
C VAL A 17 -13.30 3.99 -3.55
N ALA A 18 -12.89 4.64 -4.64
CA ALA A 18 -13.81 5.05 -5.71
C ALA A 18 -14.48 3.85 -6.39
N LEU A 19 -13.75 2.73 -6.57
CA LEU A 19 -14.33 1.49 -7.09
C LEU A 19 -15.39 0.87 -6.16
N GLN A 20 -15.26 1.07 -4.84
CA GLN A 20 -16.22 0.56 -3.86
C GLN A 20 -17.47 1.44 -3.73
N HIS A 21 -17.39 2.71 -4.14
CA HIS A 21 -18.46 3.70 -4.02
C HIS A 21 -18.63 4.50 -5.33
N PRO A 22 -19.08 3.86 -6.41
CA PRO A 22 -19.19 4.49 -7.73
C PRO A 22 -20.19 5.65 -7.78
N GLU A 23 -21.11 5.74 -6.81
CA GLU A 23 -22.10 6.80 -6.71
C GLU A 23 -21.55 8.12 -6.14
N VAL A 24 -20.32 8.14 -5.62
CA VAL A 24 -19.70 9.29 -4.97
C VAL A 24 -18.62 9.89 -5.88
N GLU A 25 -18.65 11.21 -6.09
CA GLU A 25 -17.60 11.91 -6.82
C GLU A 25 -16.37 12.11 -5.92
N PHE A 26 -15.26 11.43 -6.24
CA PHE A 26 -13.99 11.57 -5.51
C PHE A 26 -13.04 12.56 -6.19
N ILE A 27 -12.78 13.69 -5.51
CA ILE A 27 -11.78 14.68 -5.88
C ILE A 27 -10.42 14.24 -5.32
N ARG A 28 -9.42 14.15 -6.18
CA ARG A 28 -8.12 13.52 -5.89
C ARG A 28 -6.97 14.46 -6.29
N PRO A 29 -6.27 15.11 -5.35
CA PRO A 29 -5.03 15.82 -5.65
C PRO A 29 -3.92 14.79 -5.86
N CYS A 30 -3.69 14.35 -7.11
CA CYS A 30 -2.81 13.21 -7.30
C CYS A 30 -1.32 13.55 -7.16
N ASN A 31 -0.73 13.13 -6.04
CA ASN A 31 0.71 13.08 -5.80
C ASN A 31 1.12 11.64 -5.47
N LEU A 32 1.41 10.85 -6.50
CA LEU A 32 1.88 9.48 -6.34
C LEU A 32 3.28 9.45 -5.70
N CYS A 33 3.47 8.57 -4.71
CA CYS A 33 4.76 8.37 -4.10
C CYS A 33 5.76 7.78 -5.13
N PRO A 34 6.93 8.40 -5.35
CA PRO A 34 7.91 7.94 -6.35
C PRO A 34 8.47 6.55 -6.02
N HIS A 35 8.39 6.11 -4.75
CA HIS A 35 8.82 4.78 -4.35
C HIS A 35 7.80 3.70 -4.71
N MET A 36 6.49 3.97 -4.56
CA MET A 36 5.44 3.00 -4.92
C MET A 36 5.44 2.71 -6.42
N LYS A 37 5.67 3.74 -7.25
CA LYS A 37 5.76 3.63 -8.71
C LYS A 37 6.92 2.76 -9.22
N ARG A 38 7.86 2.36 -8.37
CA ARG A 38 8.94 1.44 -8.77
C ARG A 38 8.44 0.02 -9.02
N ILE A 39 7.29 -0.34 -8.45
CA ILE A 39 6.68 -1.67 -8.62
C ILE A 39 5.85 -1.65 -9.92
N THR A 40 6.14 -2.56 -10.85
CA THR A 40 5.51 -2.62 -12.18
C THR A 40 5.10 -4.05 -12.50
N LEU A 41 4.12 -4.26 -13.38
CA LEU A 41 3.71 -5.61 -13.78
C LEU A 41 4.87 -6.44 -14.36
N ALA A 42 5.78 -5.78 -15.10
CA ALA A 42 6.97 -6.42 -15.65
C ALA A 42 7.91 -6.93 -14.55
N ASN A 43 8.24 -6.10 -13.55
CA ASN A 43 9.14 -6.53 -12.48
C ASN A 43 8.48 -7.48 -11.47
N ILE A 44 7.16 -7.42 -11.27
CA ILE A 44 6.42 -8.41 -10.48
C ILE A 44 6.55 -9.78 -11.13
N ARG A 45 6.33 -9.87 -12.45
CA ARG A 45 6.48 -11.12 -13.19
C ARG A 45 7.89 -11.70 -13.00
N THR A 46 8.92 -10.89 -13.24
CA THR A 46 10.31 -11.30 -13.08
C THR A 46 10.64 -11.72 -11.64
N ALA A 47 10.10 -11.01 -10.65
CA ALA A 47 10.25 -11.33 -9.24
C ALA A 47 9.69 -12.72 -8.91
N LEU A 48 8.51 -13.06 -9.46
CA LEU A 48 7.86 -14.36 -9.27
C LEU A 48 8.59 -15.49 -10.01
N GLU A 49 9.03 -15.26 -11.25
CA GLU A 49 9.75 -16.25 -12.07
C GLU A 49 11.10 -16.63 -11.44
N GLU A 50 11.80 -15.66 -10.84
CA GLU A 50 13.14 -15.85 -10.27
C GLU A 50 13.14 -15.99 -8.74
N ASN A 51 11.97 -15.96 -8.11
CA ASN A 51 11.79 -15.96 -6.64
C ASN A 51 12.68 -14.92 -5.92
N ARG A 52 12.72 -13.70 -6.46
CA ARG A 52 13.49 -12.56 -5.96
C ARG A 52 12.58 -11.34 -5.77
N HIS A 53 12.88 -10.40 -4.90
CA HIS A 53 14.06 -10.27 -4.04
C HIS A 53 13.73 -10.72 -2.62
N VAL A 54 14.46 -11.70 -2.10
CA VAL A 54 14.29 -12.17 -0.72
C VAL A 54 14.63 -11.04 0.25
N VAL A 55 13.67 -10.68 1.11
CA VAL A 55 13.87 -9.70 2.17
C VAL A 55 14.33 -10.44 3.43
N SER A 56 15.59 -10.25 3.82
CA SER A 56 16.14 -10.76 5.08
C SER A 56 16.26 -9.65 6.11
N ILE A 57 16.00 -9.98 7.37
CA ILE A 57 16.13 -9.07 8.51
C ILE A 57 17.01 -9.76 9.55
N GLU A 58 17.94 -9.02 10.15
CA GLU A 58 18.80 -9.54 11.21
C GLU A 58 17.94 -10.03 12.40
N PRO A 59 18.21 -11.23 12.96
CA PRO A 59 17.36 -11.83 13.99
C PRO A 59 17.13 -10.96 15.24
N GLY A 60 18.16 -10.24 15.72
CA GLY A 60 18.08 -9.32 16.84
C GLY A 60 17.17 -8.10 16.60
N ILE A 61 17.10 -7.61 15.35
CA ILE A 61 16.15 -6.57 14.93
C ILE A 61 14.74 -7.17 14.79
N ALA A 62 14.62 -8.32 14.12
CA ALA A 62 13.33 -8.93 13.80
C ALA A 62 12.50 -9.24 15.05
N GLY A 63 13.13 -9.77 16.11
CA GLY A 63 12.43 -10.10 17.36
C GLY A 63 11.79 -8.89 18.04
N ARG A 64 12.53 -7.77 18.16
CA ARG A 64 12.02 -6.55 18.79
C ARG A 64 10.97 -5.85 17.93
N ALA A 65 11.18 -5.80 16.61
CA ALA A 65 10.22 -5.24 15.68
C ALA A 65 8.90 -6.02 15.71
N ARG A 66 8.98 -7.36 15.76
CA ARG A 66 7.81 -8.25 15.84
C ARG A 66 6.99 -8.00 17.10
N LEU A 67 7.63 -7.86 18.27
CA LEU A 67 6.92 -7.59 19.53
C LEU A 67 6.07 -6.31 19.46
N ALA A 68 6.58 -5.25 18.83
CA ALA A 68 5.82 -3.99 18.67
C ALA A 68 4.57 -4.20 17.80
N VAL A 69 4.70 -4.95 16.70
CA VAL A 69 3.57 -5.27 15.80
C VAL A 69 2.56 -6.19 16.48
N GLU A 70 3.01 -7.22 17.20
CA GLU A 70 2.13 -8.14 17.91
C GLU A 70 1.28 -7.42 18.97
N ARG A 71 1.86 -6.45 19.70
CA ARG A 71 1.12 -5.61 20.64
C ARG A 71 0.09 -4.70 19.98
N MET A 72 0.38 -4.21 18.77
CA MET A 72 -0.59 -3.43 17.97
C MET A 72 -1.78 -4.29 17.54
N LEU A 73 -1.56 -5.57 17.24
CA LEU A 73 -2.59 -6.50 16.76
C LEU A 73 -3.40 -7.17 17.88
N ALA A 74 -2.87 -7.26 19.10
CA ALA A 74 -3.51 -7.94 20.23
C ALA A 74 -4.72 -7.18 20.85
N VAL A 75 -5.38 -6.33 20.07
CA VAL A 75 -6.57 -5.53 20.44
C VAL A 75 -7.83 -6.36 20.33
#